data_AF-A0A3R8TAG7-F1
#
_entry.id   AF-A0A3R8TAG7-F1
#
_cell.length_a   1.000
_cell.length_b   1.000
_cell.length_c   1.000
_cell.angle_alpha   90.00
_cell.angle_beta   90.00
_cell.angle_gamma   90.00
#
_symmetry.space_group_name_H-M   'P 1'
#
loop_
_entity.id
_entity.type
_entity.pdbx_description
1 polymer ?
#
loop_
_entity_poly.entity_id
_entity_poly.type
_entity_poly.pdbx_seq_one_letter_code
_entity_poly.pdbx_strand_id
1 'polypeptide(L)'
;MNNRSHSRRLFNAVALGTVALAALGAVVPSIAAAKDVTLLNVSYDPTRELYQEYNAAFSKYWKAKTGDNVTVKASHGGSGKQARSVIDGIDADVVTLALAYDIDEIAEKAKQLSPDWQKKLTHNSSPYTSTYIFLVRKGNPKGIKNWDDLVKP
;
A
#
# COMPACT_ATOMS: atom_id res chain seq x y z
N MET A 1 -40.34 86.55 35.81
CA MET A 1 -41.38 86.82 34.79
C MET A 1 -41.43 85.59 33.89
N ASN A 2 -42.29 84.61 34.24
CA ASN A 2 -43.55 84.23 33.54
C ASN A 2 -43.33 84.04 32.02
N ASN A 3 -43.66 82.92 31.36
CA ASN A 3 -44.83 82.03 31.47
C ASN A 3 -44.54 80.79 30.58
N ARG A 4 -44.61 79.52 31.06
CA ARG A 4 -45.70 78.53 30.80
C ARG A 4 -46.35 78.66 29.40
N SER A 5 -46.57 77.63 28.56
CA SER A 5 -46.78 76.19 28.79
C SER A 5 -47.15 75.45 27.48
N HIS A 6 -47.22 74.12 27.56
CA HIS A 6 -48.03 73.15 26.77
C HIS A 6 -47.37 72.54 25.51
N SER A 7 -46.86 71.30 25.59
CA SER A 7 -47.58 70.00 25.43
C SER A 7 -47.47 69.51 23.98
N ARG A 8 -47.41 68.24 23.58
CA ARG A 8 -47.44 66.89 24.18
C ARG A 8 -47.22 65.96 22.96
N ARG A 9 -46.57 64.80 23.15
CA ARG A 9 -46.76 63.54 22.37
C ARG A 9 -46.21 63.54 20.92
N LEU A 10 -45.77 62.47 20.29
CA LEU A 10 -45.55 61.03 20.52
C LEU A 10 -44.81 60.52 19.25
N PHE A 11 -44.30 59.27 19.33
CA PHE A 11 -43.98 58.33 18.23
C PHE A 11 -42.53 58.21 17.73
N ASN A 12 -41.90 57.08 18.14
CA ASN A 12 -41.44 55.94 17.30
C ASN A 12 -40.59 56.27 16.05
N ALA A 13 -39.51 55.57 15.67
CA ALA A 13 -39.02 54.24 16.00
C ALA A 13 -37.53 54.09 15.62
N VAL A 14 -36.91 53.10 16.23
CA VAL A 14 -35.64 52.46 15.89
C VAL A 14 -35.65 51.94 14.44
N ALA A 15 -34.53 52.11 13.73
CA ALA A 15 -34.12 51.18 12.67
C ALA A 15 -32.59 51.08 12.64
N LEU A 16 -32.06 50.07 13.34
CA LEU A 16 -30.72 49.53 13.12
C LEU A 16 -30.67 48.95 11.69
N GLY A 17 -29.86 49.52 10.80
CA GLY A 17 -29.56 48.95 9.49
C GLY A 17 -28.38 47.99 9.59
N THR A 18 -28.64 46.71 9.76
CA THR A 18 -27.67 45.61 9.59
C THR A 18 -27.45 45.35 8.10
N VAL A 19 -26.28 45.71 7.56
CA VAL A 19 -25.82 45.24 6.25
C VAL A 19 -24.88 44.05 6.49
N ALA A 20 -25.46 42.86 6.58
CA ALA A 20 -24.72 41.59 6.51
C ALA A 20 -24.75 41.11 5.05
N LEU A 21 -23.78 41.57 4.25
CA LEU A 21 -23.65 41.17 2.85
C LEU A 21 -22.79 39.89 2.76
N ALA A 22 -23.49 38.76 2.69
CA ALA A 22 -23.15 37.50 2.04
C ALA A 22 -21.65 37.16 1.83
N ALA A 23 -21.03 36.51 2.82
CA ALA A 23 -19.87 35.65 2.58
C ALA A 23 -20.36 34.26 2.15
N LEU A 24 -20.84 34.12 0.91
CA LEU A 24 -21.00 32.81 0.27
C LEU A 24 -19.63 32.40 -0.29
N GLY A 25 -18.74 31.97 0.62
CA GLY A 25 -17.50 31.33 0.24
C GLY A 25 -17.83 30.04 -0.51
N ALA A 26 -17.59 30.04 -1.82
CA ALA A 26 -17.73 28.85 -2.66
C ALA A 26 -16.81 27.75 -2.10
N VAL A 27 -17.42 26.75 -1.47
CA VAL A 27 -16.76 25.48 -1.18
C VAL A 27 -16.64 24.77 -2.53
N VAL A 28 -15.59 25.11 -3.29
CA VAL A 28 -15.19 24.31 -4.44
C VAL A 28 -14.61 23.03 -3.86
N PRO A 29 -15.23 21.84 -4.06
CA PRO A 29 -14.62 20.61 -3.64
C PRO A 29 -13.33 20.47 -4.45
N SER A 30 -12.18 20.52 -3.76
CA SER A 30 -10.89 20.21 -4.34
C SER A 30 -11.00 18.81 -4.94
N ILE A 31 -11.08 18.71 -6.26
CA ILE A 31 -10.95 17.44 -6.97
C ILE A 31 -9.51 17.00 -6.71
N ALA A 32 -9.32 16.12 -5.74
CA ALA A 32 -8.03 15.49 -5.52
C ALA A 32 -7.67 14.75 -6.82
N ALA A 33 -6.67 15.25 -7.53
CA ALA A 33 -6.20 14.63 -8.75
C ALA A 33 -5.63 13.25 -8.41
N ALA A 34 -6.15 12.21 -9.07
CA ALA A 34 -5.62 10.86 -8.97
C ALA A 34 -4.13 10.86 -9.35
N LYS A 35 -3.28 10.28 -8.49
CA LYS A 35 -1.86 10.11 -8.79
C LYS A 35 -1.63 8.81 -9.54
N ASP A 36 -0.65 8.83 -10.43
CA ASP A 36 -0.11 7.61 -11.03
C ASP A 36 1.11 7.16 -10.23
N VAL A 37 1.04 5.97 -9.64
CA VAL A 37 2.08 5.37 -8.80
C VAL A 37 2.55 4.10 -9.47
N THR A 38 3.86 3.96 -9.67
CA THR A 38 4.47 2.71 -10.13
C THR A 38 5.28 2.11 -9.00
N LEU A 39 5.08 0.82 -8.73
CA LEU A 39 5.85 0.06 -7.76
C LEU A 39 6.61 -1.07 -8.47
N LEU A 40 7.81 -1.40 -8.00
CA LEU A 40 8.57 -2.58 -8.37
C LEU A 40 8.58 -3.57 -7.20
N ASN A 41 7.97 -4.74 -7.42
CA ASN A 41 8.10 -5.91 -6.57
C ASN A 41 9.20 -6.84 -7.08
N VAL A 42 10.29 -6.97 -6.32
CA VAL A 42 11.32 -7.99 -6.59
C VAL A 42 10.96 -9.26 -5.80
N SER A 43 10.54 -10.31 -6.51
CA SER A 43 9.99 -11.54 -5.94
C SER A 43 10.78 -12.80 -6.33
N TYR A 44 10.54 -13.91 -5.64
CA TYR A 44 11.10 -15.22 -5.99
C TYR A 44 10.33 -15.91 -7.14
N ASP A 45 10.92 -16.95 -7.72
CA ASP A 45 10.55 -17.45 -9.05
C ASP A 45 9.12 -17.98 -9.25
N PRO A 46 8.53 -18.80 -8.35
CA PRO A 46 7.22 -19.44 -8.58
C PRO A 46 6.02 -18.54 -8.23
N THR A 47 6.21 -17.26 -7.91
CA THR A 47 5.12 -16.35 -7.55
C THR A 47 4.57 -15.55 -8.74
N ARG A 48 4.94 -15.91 -9.97
CA ARG A 48 4.59 -15.19 -11.21
C ARG A 48 3.09 -15.03 -11.37
N GLU A 49 2.37 -16.15 -11.31
CA GLU A 49 0.92 -16.19 -11.49
C GLU A 49 0.22 -15.52 -10.30
N LEU A 50 0.72 -15.74 -9.08
CA LEU A 50 0.21 -15.09 -7.87
C LEU A 50 0.25 -13.57 -7.99
N TYR A 51 1.41 -12.99 -8.34
CA TYR A 51 1.53 -11.54 -8.42
C TYR A 51 0.86 -10.96 -9.67
N GLN A 52 0.69 -11.71 -10.76
CA GLN A 52 -0.14 -11.27 -11.87
C GLN A 52 -1.59 -11.02 -11.40
N GLU A 53 -2.18 -11.94 -10.65
CA GLU A 53 -3.54 -11.81 -10.14
C GLU A 53 -3.65 -10.80 -8.99
N TYR A 54 -2.75 -10.91 -8.00
CA TYR A 54 -2.77 -10.05 -6.82
C TYR A 54 -2.51 -8.58 -7.17
N ASN A 55 -1.60 -8.29 -8.10
CA ASN A 55 -1.33 -6.90 -8.51
C ASN A 55 -2.57 -6.26 -9.16
N ALA A 56 -3.27 -7.00 -10.03
CA ALA A 56 -4.52 -6.52 -10.64
C ALA A 56 -5.60 -6.26 -9.59
N ALA A 57 -5.74 -7.17 -8.61
CA ALA A 57 -6.67 -7.01 -7.50
C ALA A 57 -6.31 -5.80 -6.62
N PHE A 58 -5.03 -5.63 -6.29
CA PHE A 58 -4.53 -4.51 -5.49
C PHE A 58 -4.73 -3.17 -6.17
N SER A 59 -4.38 -3.05 -7.46
CA SER A 59 -4.59 -1.82 -8.25
C SER A 59 -6.06 -1.41 -8.30
N LYS A 60 -6.97 -2.38 -8.49
CA LYS A 60 -8.43 -2.11 -8.47
C LYS A 60 -8.89 -1.67 -7.09
N TYR A 61 -8.46 -2.37 -6.03
CA TYR A 61 -8.79 -2.03 -4.66
C TYR A 61 -8.29 -0.63 -4.29
N TRP A 62 -7.05 -0.30 -4.65
CA TRP A 62 -6.45 0.99 -4.32
C TRP A 62 -7.13 2.14 -5.05
N LYS A 63 -7.41 1.98 -6.35
CA LYS A 63 -8.17 2.97 -7.12
C LYS A 63 -9.56 3.23 -6.55
N ALA A 64 -10.28 2.18 -6.14
CA ALA A 64 -11.58 2.33 -5.50
C ALA A 64 -11.48 3.03 -4.14
N LYS A 65 -10.36 2.86 -3.43
CA LYS A 65 -10.15 3.41 -2.09
C LYS A 65 -9.65 4.86 -2.08
N THR A 66 -8.73 5.21 -2.98
CA THR A 66 -8.04 6.52 -2.96
C THR A 66 -8.26 7.34 -4.21
N GLY A 67 -8.71 6.72 -5.31
CA GLY A 67 -8.76 7.33 -6.64
C GLY A 67 -7.46 7.21 -7.45
N ASP A 68 -6.34 6.84 -6.81
CA ASP A 68 -5.02 6.75 -7.48
C ASP A 68 -4.92 5.52 -8.40
N ASN A 69 -4.15 5.65 -9.48
CA ASN A 69 -3.80 4.53 -10.33
C ASN A 69 -2.46 3.94 -9.88
N VAL A 70 -2.49 2.71 -9.38
CA VAL A 70 -1.25 1.97 -9.04
C VAL A 70 -0.94 0.95 -10.12
N THR A 71 0.30 0.95 -10.61
CA THR A 71 0.86 -0.08 -11.48
C THR A 71 1.97 -0.81 -10.74
N VAL A 72 1.85 -2.12 -10.55
CA VAL A 72 2.90 -2.93 -9.92
C VAL A 72 3.62 -3.74 -11.00
N LYS A 73 4.92 -3.47 -11.19
CA LYS A 73 5.84 -4.28 -11.98
C LYS A 73 6.42 -5.36 -11.09
N ALA A 74 6.67 -6.55 -11.63
CA ALA A 74 7.27 -7.64 -10.89
C ALA A 74 8.50 -8.20 -11.61
N SER A 75 9.55 -8.50 -10.84
CA SER A 75 10.72 -9.26 -11.26
C SER A 75 10.72 -10.60 -10.55
N HIS A 76 11.06 -11.69 -11.26
CA HIS A 76 11.07 -13.05 -10.72
C HIS A 76 12.35 -13.80 -11.06
N GLY A 77 12.89 -14.51 -10.07
CA GLY A 77 14.05 -15.39 -10.21
C GLY A 77 14.41 -16.08 -8.89
N GLY A 78 15.53 -16.79 -8.84
CA GLY A 78 16.00 -17.41 -7.60
C GLY A 78 16.16 -16.38 -6.48
N SER A 79 15.62 -16.67 -5.29
CA SER A 79 15.48 -15.73 -4.17
C SER A 79 16.79 -15.02 -3.81
N GLY A 80 17.88 -15.76 -3.56
CA GLY A 80 19.18 -15.15 -3.29
C GLY A 80 19.78 -14.35 -4.47
N LYS A 81 19.44 -14.66 -5.73
CA LYS A 81 19.85 -13.85 -6.89
C LYS A 81 19.08 -12.52 -6.91
N GLN A 82 17.80 -12.55 -6.57
CA GLN A 82 16.96 -11.36 -6.47
C GLN A 82 17.42 -10.45 -5.34
N ALA A 83 17.73 -11.00 -4.17
CA ALA A 83 18.31 -10.24 -3.06
C ALA A 83 19.63 -9.55 -3.46
N ARG A 84 20.55 -10.28 -4.12
CA ARG A 84 21.78 -9.68 -4.65
C ARG A 84 21.50 -8.56 -5.64
N SER A 85 20.53 -8.71 -6.54
CA SER A 85 20.20 -7.66 -7.49
C SER A 85 19.72 -6.36 -6.82
N VAL A 86 19.01 -6.45 -5.70
CA VAL A 86 18.61 -5.30 -4.89
C VAL A 86 19.81 -4.68 -4.20
N ILE A 87 20.67 -5.51 -3.59
CA ILE A 87 21.94 -5.06 -2.97
C ILE A 87 22.82 -4.33 -3.99
N ASP A 88 22.87 -4.80 -5.23
CA ASP A 88 23.68 -4.23 -6.31
C ASP A 88 23.02 -3.02 -7.00
N GLY A 89 21.81 -2.62 -6.58
CA GLY A 89 21.20 -1.33 -6.94
C GLY A 89 19.90 -1.39 -7.74
N ILE A 90 19.22 -2.54 -7.84
CA ILE A 90 17.82 -2.54 -8.27
C ILE A 90 16.98 -1.84 -7.19
N ASP A 91 16.34 -0.74 -7.57
CA ASP A 91 15.49 0.08 -6.70
C ASP A 91 14.10 -0.56 -6.54
N ALA A 92 14.02 -1.58 -5.68
CA ALA A 92 12.79 -2.27 -5.37
C ALA A 92 12.00 -1.51 -4.30
N ASP A 93 10.72 -1.20 -4.57
CA ASP A 93 9.82 -0.64 -3.56
C ASP A 93 9.44 -1.67 -2.50
N VAL A 94 9.28 -2.93 -2.92
CA VAL A 94 8.99 -4.07 -2.04
C VAL A 94 9.75 -5.30 -2.50
N VAL A 95 10.16 -6.13 -1.53
CA VAL A 95 10.72 -7.45 -1.79
C VAL A 95 9.81 -8.52 -1.21
N THR A 96 9.57 -9.59 -1.97
CA THR A 96 8.71 -10.70 -1.55
C THR A 96 9.45 -12.01 -1.82
N LEU A 97 10.38 -12.34 -0.93
CA LEU A 97 11.40 -13.38 -1.13
C LEU A 97 11.03 -14.71 -0.46
N ALA A 98 11.79 -15.76 -0.76
CA ALA A 98 11.44 -17.13 -0.37
C ALA A 98 11.69 -17.43 1.12
N LEU A 99 12.62 -16.72 1.77
CA LEU A 99 13.01 -16.95 3.15
C LEU A 99 13.65 -15.70 3.78
N ALA A 100 13.63 -15.63 5.11
CA ALA A 100 14.04 -14.44 5.87
C ALA A 100 15.50 -14.03 5.63
N TYR A 101 16.41 -15.00 5.53
CA TYR A 101 17.84 -14.74 5.37
C TYR A 101 18.16 -13.88 4.13
N ASP A 102 17.44 -14.06 3.02
CA ASP A 102 17.66 -13.23 1.82
C ASP A 102 17.25 -11.76 2.03
N ILE A 103 16.30 -11.50 2.94
CA ILE A 103 15.87 -10.14 3.30
C ILE A 103 16.81 -9.55 4.35
N ASP A 104 17.31 -10.36 5.29
CA ASP A 104 18.36 -9.96 6.24
C ASP A 104 19.61 -9.47 5.50
N GLU A 105 20.04 -10.19 4.46
CA GLU A 105 21.18 -9.81 3.63
C GLU A 105 20.99 -8.42 2.96
N ILE A 106 19.77 -8.08 2.53
CA ILE A 106 19.45 -6.75 2.00
C ILE A 106 19.54 -5.70 3.12
N ALA A 107 18.96 -5.98 4.29
CA ALA A 107 19.01 -5.07 5.43
C ALA A 107 20.44 -4.78 5.90
N GLU A 108 21.29 -5.80 5.93
CA GLU A 108 22.68 -5.69 6.38
C GLU A 108 23.59 -5.01 5.35
N LYS A 109 23.49 -5.40 4.07
CA LYS A 109 24.43 -4.97 3.03
C LYS A 109 24.00 -3.72 2.30
N ALA A 110 22.72 -3.63 1.91
CA ALA A 110 22.18 -2.46 1.21
C ALA A 110 21.73 -1.36 2.17
N LYS A 111 21.42 -1.71 3.43
CA LYS A 111 20.89 -0.80 4.46
C LYS A 111 19.61 -0.06 4.03
N GLN A 112 18.86 -0.65 3.11
CA GLN A 112 17.58 -0.14 2.60
C GLN A 112 16.39 -0.56 3.47
N LEU A 113 16.58 -1.55 4.35
CA LEU A 113 15.57 -2.06 5.26
C LEU A 113 16.04 -1.87 6.71
N SER A 114 15.07 -1.65 7.61
CA SER A 114 15.36 -1.63 9.04
C SER A 114 15.83 -3.01 9.51
N PRO A 115 16.81 -3.12 10.43
CA PRO A 115 17.23 -4.42 10.98
C PRO A 115 16.11 -5.20 11.68
N ASP A 116 15.03 -4.54 12.09
CA ASP A 116 13.84 -5.15 12.70
C ASP A 116 12.70 -5.41 11.68
N TRP A 117 12.98 -5.43 10.38
CA TRP A 117 11.99 -5.58 9.30
C TRP A 117 11.02 -6.73 9.55
N GLN A 118 11.51 -7.87 10.05
CA GLN A 118 10.71 -9.09 10.21
C GLN A 118 9.55 -8.90 11.18
N LYS A 119 9.68 -7.96 12.13
CA LYS A 119 8.66 -7.64 13.15
C LYS A 119 7.64 -6.60 12.68
N LYS A 120 7.84 -5.97 11.50
CA LYS A 120 6.97 -4.89 11.02
C LYS A 120 5.58 -5.37 10.60
N LEU A 121 5.46 -6.62 10.19
CA LEU A 121 4.19 -7.27 9.85
C LEU A 121 3.98 -8.53 10.68
N THR A 122 2.71 -8.94 10.82
CA THR A 122 2.32 -10.15 11.55
C THR A 122 2.98 -11.40 10.97
N HIS A 123 3.08 -12.47 11.77
CA HIS A 123 3.60 -13.77 11.34
C HIS A 123 5.02 -13.70 10.76
N ASN A 124 5.92 -12.95 11.41
CA ASN A 124 7.30 -12.75 10.95
C ASN A 124 7.38 -12.23 9.50
N SER A 125 6.46 -11.32 9.16
CA SER A 125 6.31 -10.77 7.81
C SER A 125 6.10 -11.84 6.72
N SER A 126 5.52 -12.99 7.08
CA SER A 126 5.20 -14.10 6.18
C SER A 126 3.68 -14.27 6.08
N PRO A 127 3.01 -13.63 5.11
CA PRO A 127 1.54 -13.65 4.99
C PRO A 127 0.97 -15.01 4.57
N TYR A 128 1.81 -15.93 4.11
CA TYR A 128 1.46 -17.30 3.77
C TYR A 128 2.64 -18.22 4.07
N THR A 129 2.39 -19.53 4.06
CA THR A 129 3.42 -20.57 4.16
C THR A 129 3.25 -21.59 3.04
N SER A 130 4.30 -22.37 2.79
CA SER A 130 4.28 -23.51 1.88
C SER A 130 5.09 -24.65 2.48
N THR A 131 5.19 -25.76 1.77
CA THR A 131 6.01 -26.91 2.18
C THR A 131 6.59 -27.62 0.97
N TYR A 132 7.60 -28.45 1.21
CA TYR A 132 8.21 -29.27 0.18
C TYR A 132 7.42 -30.57 0.01
N ILE A 133 7.11 -30.90 -1.24
CA ILE A 133 6.48 -32.15 -1.64
C ILE A 133 7.22 -32.76 -2.82
N PHE A 134 7.00 -34.04 -3.09
CA PHE A 134 7.46 -34.68 -4.32
C PHE A 134 6.38 -34.63 -5.39
N LEU A 135 6.72 -34.04 -6.54
CA LEU A 135 5.96 -34.18 -7.75
C LEU A 135 6.53 -35.36 -8.56
N VAL A 136 5.74 -36.41 -8.77
CA VAL A 136 6.14 -37.61 -9.53
C VAL A 136 5.38 -37.71 -10.85
N ARG A 137 5.96 -38.38 -11.84
CA ARG A 137 5.26 -38.70 -13.09
C ARG A 137 4.09 -39.65 -12.84
N LYS A 138 3.09 -39.63 -13.73
CA LYS A 138 1.92 -40.53 -13.68
C LYS A 138 2.34 -41.99 -13.47
N GLY A 139 1.69 -42.65 -12.51
CA GLY A 139 1.98 -44.03 -12.12
C GLY A 139 3.14 -44.20 -11.15
N ASN A 140 3.89 -43.14 -10.82
CA ASN A 140 5.06 -43.18 -9.93
C ASN A 140 6.04 -44.32 -10.29
N PRO A 141 6.65 -44.31 -11.50
CA PRO A 141 7.44 -45.45 -11.99
C PRO A 141 8.68 -45.74 -11.15
N LYS A 142 9.17 -44.78 -10.37
CA LYS A 142 10.30 -44.93 -9.45
C LYS A 142 9.88 -45.29 -8.02
N GLY A 143 8.57 -45.39 -7.75
CA GLY A 143 8.05 -45.74 -6.43
C GLY A 143 8.44 -44.76 -5.32
N ILE A 144 8.66 -43.48 -5.63
CA ILE A 144 9.10 -42.46 -4.66
C ILE A 144 7.97 -42.15 -3.69
N LYS A 145 8.22 -42.33 -2.39
CA LYS A 145 7.28 -42.12 -1.30
C LYS A 145 7.88 -41.29 -0.17
N ASN A 146 9.20 -41.36 0.04
CA ASN A 146 9.88 -40.64 1.11
C ASN A 146 11.29 -40.16 0.68
N TRP A 147 12.00 -39.50 1.60
CA TRP A 147 13.33 -38.94 1.35
C TRP A 147 14.38 -40.00 1.04
N ASP A 148 14.30 -41.19 1.65
CA ASP A 148 15.25 -42.29 1.40
C ASP A 148 15.15 -42.80 -0.04
N ASP A 149 14.00 -42.63 -0.70
CA ASP A 149 13.83 -43.01 -2.10
C ASP A 149 14.61 -42.10 -3.06
N LEU A 150 14.99 -40.88 -2.65
CA LEU A 150 15.70 -39.92 -3.51
C LEU A 150 17.17 -40.26 -3.73
N VAL A 151 17.75 -41.07 -2.84
CA VAL A 151 19.18 -41.46 -2.87
C VAL A 151 19.40 -42.88 -3.39
N LYS A 152 18.32 -43.55 -3.82
CA LYS A 152 18.43 -44.88 -4.44
C LYS A 152 19.20 -44.78 -5.77
N PRO A 153 20.13 -45.72 -6.05
CA PRO A 153 20.91 -45.74 -7.30
C PRO A 153 20.04 -45.75 -8.57
#